data_AF-A0A966QHR0-F1
#
_entry.id   AF-A0A966QHR0-F1
#
_cell.length_a   1.000
_cell.length_b   1.000
_cell.length_c   1.000
_cell.angle_alpha   90.00
_cell.angle_beta   90.00
_cell.angle_gamma   90.00
#
_symmetry.space_group_name_H-M   'P 1'
#
loop_
_entity.id
_entity.type
_entity.pdbx_description
1 polymer ?
#
loop_
_entity_poly.entity_id
_entity_poly.type
_entity_poly.pdbx_seq_one_letter_code
_entity_poly.pdbx_strand_id
1 'polypeptide(L)'
;MPPIDLTRDASLAYDVVAIGNALVDVIAAVEDRFLVDEEVVKGSMTLVDAQRSAHLFSRIDDPTQTSGGSAANTAYGLASLGGRAGFIGKIAED
;
A
#
# COMPACT_ATOMS: atom_id res chain seq x y z
N MET A 1 30.18 1.95 -16.46
CA MET A 1 30.45 2.23 -15.03
C MET A 1 30.17 0.94 -14.27
N PRO A 2 31.11 0.40 -13.49
CA PRO A 2 30.82 -0.78 -12.67
C PRO A 2 29.78 -0.42 -11.59
N PRO A 3 28.98 -1.40 -11.11
CA PRO A 3 28.10 -1.19 -9.96
C PRO A 3 28.94 -0.79 -8.74
N ILE A 4 28.45 0.18 -7.97
CA ILE A 4 29.05 0.57 -6.70
C ILE A 4 28.38 -0.27 -5.60
N ASP A 5 29.18 -1.01 -4.83
CA ASP A 5 28.68 -1.73 -3.65
C ASP A 5 28.55 -0.75 -2.48
N LEU A 6 27.32 -0.35 -2.21
CA LEU A 6 26.97 0.54 -1.10
C LEU A 6 26.62 -0.24 0.18
N THR A 7 26.54 -1.58 0.14
CA THR A 7 26.00 -2.40 1.24
C THR A 7 26.93 -2.50 2.45
N ARG A 8 28.17 -2.03 2.33
CA ARG A 8 29.20 -2.10 3.38
C ARG A 8 29.51 -0.75 4.02
N ASP A 9 28.85 0.31 3.57
CA ASP A 9 29.08 1.66 4.09
C ASP A 9 28.19 1.90 5.31
N ALA A 10 28.81 1.83 6.49
CA ALA A 10 28.15 2.07 7.77
C ALA A 10 27.66 3.53 7.94
N SER A 11 28.07 4.47 7.08
CA SER A 11 27.61 5.86 7.12
C SER A 11 26.24 6.08 6.47
N LEU A 12 25.73 5.11 5.70
CA LEU A 12 24.40 5.22 5.08
C LEU A 12 23.31 5.12 6.14
N ALA A 13 22.34 6.04 6.10
CA ALA A 13 21.24 6.09 7.06
C ALA A 13 20.19 4.98 6.85
N TYR A 14 20.02 4.51 5.61
CA TYR A 14 19.00 3.54 5.21
C TYR A 14 19.59 2.47 4.29
N ASP A 15 19.11 1.24 4.45
CA ASP A 15 19.42 0.12 3.55
C ASP A 15 18.52 0.14 2.31
N VAL A 16 17.26 0.58 2.48
CA VAL A 16 16.29 0.76 1.39
C VAL A 16 15.48 2.04 1.62
N VAL A 17 15.25 2.79 0.55
CA VAL A 17 14.23 3.84 0.50
C VAL A 17 13.16 3.44 -0.51
N ALA A 18 11.92 3.27 -0.04
CA ALA A 18 10.78 2.96 -0.87
C ALA A 18 10.00 4.23 -1.23
N ILE A 19 9.57 4.35 -2.48
CA ILE A 19 8.74 5.45 -2.96
C ILE A 19 7.44 4.87 -3.50
N GLY A 20 6.29 5.40 -3.07
CA GLY A 20 5.01 4.96 -3.61
C GLY A 20 3.82 5.69 -3.01
N ASN A 21 2.63 5.30 -3.48
CA ASN A 21 1.38 5.87 -3.00
C ASN A 21 1.18 5.51 -1.52
N ALA A 22 1.03 6.53 -0.67
CA ALA A 22 0.64 6.36 0.71
C ALA A 22 -0.87 6.16 0.75
N LEU A 23 -1.32 4.98 1.19
CA LEU A 23 -2.72 4.59 1.18
C LEU A 23 -3.15 4.12 2.57
N VAL A 24 -4.45 4.24 2.84
CA VAL A 24 -5.13 3.51 3.91
C VAL A 24 -5.95 2.41 3.25
N ASP A 25 -5.69 1.16 3.60
CA ASP A 25 -6.43 0.03 3.11
C ASP A 25 -7.73 -0.11 3.92
N VAL A 26 -8.85 -0.21 3.21
CA VAL A 26 -10.16 -0.58 3.76
C VAL A 26 -10.46 -2.01 3.33
N ILE A 27 -10.55 -2.92 4.29
CA ILE A 27 -10.62 -4.36 4.05
C ILE A 27 -11.95 -4.89 4.60
N ALA A 28 -12.73 -5.57 3.75
CA ALA A 28 -13.97 -6.23 4.13
C ALA A 28 -14.09 -7.60 3.42
N ALA A 29 -14.72 -8.56 4.09
CA ALA A 29 -15.05 -9.84 3.48
C ALA A 29 -16.35 -9.70 2.69
N VAL A 30 -16.35 -10.14 1.43
CA VAL A 30 -17.52 -10.11 0.54
C VAL A 30 -17.65 -11.43 -0.20
N GLU A 31 -18.88 -11.75 -0.60
CA GLU A 31 -19.16 -12.89 -1.47
C GLU A 31 -18.67 -12.65 -2.90
N ASP A 32 -18.30 -13.69 -3.64
CA ASP A 32 -17.84 -13.56 -5.04
C ASP A 32 -18.88 -12.87 -5.94
N ARG A 33 -20.17 -13.01 -5.61
CA ARG A 33 -21.28 -12.34 -6.31
C ARG A 33 -21.17 -10.82 -6.23
N PHE A 34 -20.68 -10.27 -5.12
CA PHE A 34 -20.47 -8.82 -4.96
C PHE A 34 -19.54 -8.29 -6.07
N LEU A 35 -18.47 -9.03 -6.37
CA LEU A 35 -17.51 -8.62 -7.41
C LEU A 35 -18.17 -8.54 -8.79
N VAL A 36 -19.11 -9.45 -9.09
CA VAL A 36 -19.87 -9.43 -10.34
C VAL A 36 -20.86 -8.26 -10.37
N ASP A 37 -21.64 -8.09 -9.30
CA ASP A 37 -22.66 -7.04 -9.20
C ASP A 37 -22.04 -5.63 -9.22
N GLU A 38 -20.79 -5.49 -8.75
CA GLU A 38 -20.02 -4.25 -8.71
C GLU A 38 -18.94 -4.15 -9.82
N GLU A 39 -18.95 -5.02 -10.81
CA GLU A 39 -18.02 -4.99 -11.95
C GLU A 39 -16.52 -4.93 -11.53
N VAL A 40 -16.17 -5.58 -10.43
CA VAL A 40 -14.80 -5.66 -9.91
C VAL A 40 -14.11 -6.91 -10.44
N VAL A 41 -12.98 -6.73 -11.12
CA VAL A 41 -12.14 -7.85 -11.56
C VAL A 41 -11.42 -8.46 -10.37
N LYS A 42 -11.70 -9.74 -10.09
CA LYS A 42 -11.12 -10.45 -8.95
C LYS A 42 -9.59 -10.51 -9.04
N GLY A 43 -8.91 -10.10 -7.97
CA GLY A 43 -7.45 -10.15 -7.86
C GLY A 43 -6.70 -9.02 -8.59
N SER A 44 -7.40 -8.00 -9.11
CA SER A 44 -6.76 -6.83 -9.72
C SER A 44 -6.79 -5.59 -8.82
N MET A 45 -5.95 -4.62 -9.15
CA MET A 45 -6.10 -3.24 -8.68
C MET A 45 -6.90 -2.44 -9.72
N THR A 46 -7.99 -1.83 -9.30
CA THR A 46 -8.80 -0.94 -10.15
C THR A 46 -8.74 0.46 -9.59
N LEU A 47 -8.31 1.43 -10.40
CA LEU A 47 -8.41 2.84 -10.04
C LEU A 47 -9.88 3.28 -10.13
N VAL A 48 -10.35 3.98 -9.10
CA VAL A 48 -11.70 4.50 -9.00
C VAL A 48 -11.67 5.97 -8.65
N ASP A 49 -12.69 6.71 -9.09
CA ASP A 49 -12.89 8.08 -8.64
C ASP A 49 -13.54 8.11 -7.23
N ALA A 50 -13.68 9.32 -6.68
CA ALA A 50 -14.24 9.52 -5.35
C ALA A 50 -15.70 9.04 -5.24
N GLN A 51 -16.50 9.17 -6.32
CA GLN A 51 -17.90 8.76 -6.32
C GLN A 51 -18.01 7.24 -6.24
N ARG A 52 -17.22 6.52 -7.06
CA ARG A 52 -17.19 5.06 -7.07
C ARG A 52 -16.60 4.50 -5.78
N SER A 53 -15.57 5.14 -5.22
CA SER A 53 -15.01 4.78 -3.91
C SER A 53 -16.07 4.88 -2.80
N ALA A 54 -16.77 6.00 -2.68
CA ALA A 54 -17.82 6.19 -1.69
C ALA A 54 -18.99 5.21 -1.86
N HIS A 55 -19.35 4.90 -3.11
CA HIS A 55 -20.36 3.90 -3.41
C HIS A 55 -19.96 2.51 -2.90
N LEU A 56 -18.77 2.03 -3.27
CA LEU A 56 -18.27 0.73 -2.81
C LEU A 56 -18.17 0.67 -1.29
N PHE A 57 -17.68 1.74 -0.65
CA PHE A 57 -17.60 1.84 0.81
C PHE A 57 -18.98 1.74 1.48
N SER A 58 -20.03 2.29 0.88
CA SER A 58 -21.40 2.19 1.40
C SER A 58 -22.03 0.80 1.28
N ARG A 59 -21.38 -0.11 0.54
CA ARG A 59 -21.91 -1.43 0.18
C ARG A 59 -21.19 -2.59 0.87
N ILE A 60 -20.15 -2.30 1.65
CA ILE A 60 -19.40 -3.28 2.43
C ILE A 60 -19.80 -3.20 3.91
N ASP A 61 -19.86 -4.37 4.56
CA ASP A 61 -20.18 -4.48 5.98
C ASP A 61 -18.90 -4.70 6.81
N ASP A 62 -18.86 -4.10 8.01
CA ASP A 62 -17.79 -4.23 9.01
C ASP A 62 -16.34 -4.11 8.48
N PRO A 63 -15.98 -2.98 7.82
CA PRO A 63 -14.65 -2.82 7.25
C PRO A 63 -13.58 -2.60 8.34
N THR A 64 -12.43 -3.26 8.17
CA THR A 64 -11.21 -2.95 8.92
C THR A 64 -10.38 -1.92 8.17
N GLN A 65 -9.89 -0.89 8.87
CA GLN A 65 -8.99 0.11 8.31
C GLN A 65 -7.57 -0.07 8.84
N THR A 66 -6.58 -0.04 7.95
CA THR A 66 -5.17 -0.13 8.31
C THR A 66 -4.32 0.66 7.34
N SER A 67 -3.12 1.09 7.76
CA SER A 67 -2.14 1.63 6.82
C SER A 67 -1.83 0.62 5.72
N GLY A 68 -1.72 1.11 4.49
CA GLY A 68 -1.51 0.29 3.31
C GLY A 68 -0.50 0.91 2.34
N GLY A 69 -0.61 0.51 1.08
CA GLY A 69 0.31 0.91 0.02
C GLY A 69 1.48 -0.05 -0.14
N SER A 70 1.68 -0.54 -1.37
CA SER A 70 2.65 -1.62 -1.66
C SER A 70 4.09 -1.28 -1.26
N ALA A 71 4.55 -0.07 -1.58
CA ALA A 71 5.89 0.40 -1.25
C ALA A 71 6.07 0.63 0.27
N ALA A 72 5.04 1.17 0.94
CA ALA A 72 5.04 1.34 2.38
C ALA A 72 5.09 0.00 3.11
N ASN A 73 4.28 -0.98 2.68
CA ASN A 73 4.28 -2.34 3.24
C ASN A 73 5.64 -3.04 3.04
N THR A 74 6.32 -2.79 1.93
CA THR A 74 7.69 -3.30 1.68
C THR A 74 8.70 -2.69 2.65
N ALA A 75 8.67 -1.37 2.84
CA ALA A 75 9.54 -0.68 3.79
C ALA A 75 9.26 -1.15 5.23
N TYR A 76 7.99 -1.29 5.60
CA TYR A 76 7.58 -1.82 6.90
C TYR A 76 8.07 -3.26 7.12
N GLY A 77 7.93 -4.13 6.12
CA GLY A 77 8.44 -5.49 6.18
C GLY A 77 9.96 -5.55 6.38
N LEU A 78 10.72 -4.73 5.63
CA LEU A 78 12.17 -4.64 5.79
C LEU A 78 12.56 -4.17 7.20
N ALA A 79 11.91 -3.13 7.71
CA ALA A 79 12.14 -2.63 9.05
C ALA A 79 11.81 -3.67 10.13
N SER A 80 10.72 -4.41 9.95
CA SER A 80 10.31 -5.50 10.84
C SER A 80 11.30 -6.66 10.88
N LEU A 81 12.06 -6.86 9.81
CA LEU A 81 13.14 -7.85 9.73
C LEU A 81 14.49 -7.35 10.26
N GLY A 82 14.55 -6.11 10.79
CA GLY A 82 15.75 -5.51 11.38
C GLY A 82 16.57 -4.63 10.42
N GLY A 83 16.10 -4.40 9.19
CA GLY A 83 16.72 -3.46 8.26
C GLY A 83 16.35 -2.00 8.56
N ARG A 84 17.05 -1.05 7.95
CA ARG A 84 16.78 0.39 8.06
C ARG A 84 16.06 0.85 6.81
N ALA A 85 14.74 1.05 6.91
CA ALA A 85 13.91 1.49 5.78
C ALA A 85 13.54 2.96 5.88
N GLY A 86 13.56 3.67 4.75
CA GLY A 86 12.90 4.95 4.54
C GLY A 86 11.69 4.80 3.61
N PHE A 87 10.68 5.65 3.77
CA PHE A 87 9.52 5.71 2.87
C PHE A 87 9.22 7.15 2.46
N ILE A 88 8.91 7.36 1.17
CA ILE A 88 8.46 8.63 0.62
C ILE A 88 7.10 8.40 -0.05
N GLY A 89 6.09 9.09 0.46
CA GLY A 89 4.73 9.08 -0.09
C GLY A 89 4.04 10.43 0.14
N LYS A 90 2.95 10.68 -0.59
CA LYS A 90 2.13 11.88 -0.44
C LYS A 90 0.87 11.56 0.35
N ILE A 91 0.62 12.34 1.41
CA ILE A 91 -0.61 12.33 2.20
C ILE A 91 -1.32 13.70 2.08
N ALA A 92 -2.59 13.73 2.47
CA ALA A 92 -3.34 14.95 2.72
C ALA A 92 -3.09 15.46 4.16
N GLU A 93 -3.75 16.56 4.53
CA GLU A 93 -3.72 17.12 5.89
C GLU A 93 -4.98 16.69 6.65
N ASP A 94 -5.13 15.38 6.86
CA ASP A 94 -6.26 14.74 7.55
C ASP A 94 -5.84 13.69 8.58
#